data_AF-A0A931UAD1-F1
#
_entry.id   AF-A0A931UAD1-F1
#
_cell.length_a   1.000
_cell.length_b   1.000
_cell.length_c   1.000
_cell.angle_alpha   90.00
_cell.angle_beta   90.00
_cell.angle_gamma   90.00
#
_symmetry.space_group_name_H-M   'P 1'
#
loop_
_entity.id
_entity.type
_entity.pdbx_description
1 polymer ?
#
loop_
_entity_poly.entity_id
_entity_poly.type
_entity_poly.pdbx_seq_one_letter_code
_entity_poly.pdbx_strand_id
1 'polypeptide(L)'
;MKKPLKWPNFKNEDEVRKWVDKTDFSKYLEPSDFKKVSFPNLKPTKRLISLRVEESLIQKAKQKAEKLHIPYQTLMRQILHKGLET
;
A
#
# COMPACT_ATOMS: atom_id res chain seq x y z
N MET A 1 16.79 17.06 17.18
CA MET A 1 15.50 17.55 17.73
C MET A 1 15.65 18.97 18.27
N LYS A 2 14.87 19.92 17.76
CA LYS A 2 14.95 21.35 18.15
C LYS A 2 14.24 21.67 19.47
N LYS A 3 13.13 21.01 19.79
CA LYS A 3 12.31 21.23 20.99
C LYS A 3 11.61 19.94 21.44
N PRO A 4 11.39 19.73 22.75
CA PRO A 4 10.64 18.57 23.24
C PRO A 4 9.16 18.69 22.87
N LEU A 5 8.67 17.77 22.04
CA LEU A 5 7.26 17.67 21.67
C LEU A 5 6.48 16.95 22.79
N LYS A 6 5.53 17.64 23.43
CA LYS A 6 4.64 17.02 24.42
C LYS A 6 3.55 16.24 23.69
N TRP A 7 3.55 14.93 23.85
CA TRP A 7 2.54 14.04 23.28
C TRP A 7 1.31 13.98 24.20
N PRO A 8 0.10 14.40 23.76
CA PRO A 8 -1.12 14.22 24.53
C PRO A 8 -1.52 12.74 24.64
N ASN A 9 -2.22 12.35 25.71
CA ASN A 9 -2.88 11.03 25.75
C ASN A 9 -4.14 11.07 24.87
N PHE A 10 -4.13 10.34 23.76
CA PHE A 10 -5.27 10.18 22.86
C PHE A 10 -6.05 8.92 23.19
N LYS A 11 -7.39 8.97 23.07
CA LYS A 11 -8.24 7.79 23.28
C LYS A 11 -8.54 7.04 21.99
N ASN A 12 -8.46 7.71 20.84
CA ASN A 12 -8.83 7.13 19.54
C ASN A 12 -7.92 7.63 18.39
N GLU A 13 -7.81 6.84 17.33
CA GLU A 13 -6.95 7.15 16.16
C GLU A 13 -7.41 8.40 15.41
N ASP A 14 -8.72 8.65 15.32
CA ASP A 14 -9.26 9.86 14.69
C ASP A 14 -8.85 11.16 15.40
N GLU A 15 -8.66 11.11 16.73
CA GLU A 15 -8.15 12.25 17.51
C GLU A 15 -6.66 12.50 17.20
N VAL A 16 -5.89 11.41 17.05
CA VAL A 16 -4.48 11.49 16.65
C VAL A 16 -4.37 12.13 15.27
N ARG A 17 -5.17 11.68 14.29
CA ARG A 17 -5.14 12.21 12.92
C ARG A 17 -5.40 13.71 12.90
N LYS A 18 -6.46 14.16 13.58
CA LYS A 18 -6.81 15.60 13.69
C LYS A 18 -5.74 16.44 14.38
N TRP A 19 -5.02 15.87 15.35
CA TRP A 19 -3.93 16.56 16.04
C TRP A 19 -2.68 16.66 15.16
N VAL A 20 -2.32 15.57 14.46
CA VAL A 20 -1.20 15.54 13.51
C VAL A 20 -1.41 16.57 12.40
N ASP A 21 -2.61 16.64 11.82
CA ASP A 21 -2.93 17.59 10.75
C ASP A 21 -2.81 19.06 11.20
N LYS A 22 -3.06 19.35 12.48
CA LYS A 22 -2.96 20.69 13.05
C LYS A 22 -1.55 21.05 13.55
N THR A 23 -0.66 20.07 13.68
CA THR A 23 0.66 20.25 14.31
C THR A 23 1.73 20.48 13.26
N ASP A 24 2.37 21.64 13.29
CA ASP A 24 3.53 21.93 12.45
C ASP A 24 4.80 21.28 13.01
N PHE A 25 5.16 20.12 12.47
CA PHE A 25 6.33 19.34 12.88
C PHE A 25 7.68 19.98 12.53
N SER A 26 7.70 20.97 11.64
CA SER A 26 8.92 21.69 11.20
C SER A 26 9.59 22.45 12.35
N LYS A 27 8.83 22.78 13.40
CA LYS A 27 9.32 23.47 14.61
C LYS A 27 9.99 22.54 15.62
N TYR A 28 9.81 21.23 15.49
CA TYR A 28 10.22 20.23 16.47
C TYR A 28 11.24 19.22 15.91
N LEU A 29 11.08 18.82 14.64
CA LEU A 29 11.92 17.82 13.98
C LEU A 29 13.00 18.46 13.11
N GLU A 30 14.20 17.87 13.13
CA GLU A 30 15.29 18.19 12.21
C GLU A 30 15.46 17.10 11.16
N PRO A 31 16.02 17.39 9.97
CA PRO A 31 16.29 16.39 8.94
C PRO A 31 17.06 15.15 9.45
N SER A 32 17.94 15.34 10.44
CA SER A 32 18.70 14.26 11.08
C SER A 32 17.88 13.36 12.01
N ASP A 33 16.69 13.79 12.45
CA ASP A 33 15.80 13.00 13.30
C ASP A 33 14.95 12.00 12.49
N PHE A 34 14.87 12.16 11.15
CA PHE A 34 14.11 11.27 10.29
C PHE A 34 14.86 9.97 10.05
N LYS A 35 14.33 8.86 10.59
CA LYS A 35 14.80 7.52 10.28
C LYS A 35 14.03 6.97 9.08
N LYS A 36 14.75 6.39 8.11
CA LYS A 36 14.14 5.57 7.07
C LYS A 36 13.54 4.33 7.72
N VAL A 37 12.23 4.33 7.93
CA VAL A 37 11.49 3.15 8.36
C VAL A 37 11.01 2.41 7.12
N SER A 38 11.44 1.17 6.98
CA SER A 38 10.76 0.22 6.09
C SER A 38 9.62 -0.39 6.87
N PHE A 39 8.45 -0.53 6.25
CA PHE A 39 7.30 -1.20 6.85
C PHE A 39 7.18 -2.62 6.27
N PRO A 40 8.02 -3.59 6.68
CA PRO A 40 8.04 -4.92 6.10
C PRO A 40 6.74 -5.71 6.30
N ASN A 41 5.93 -5.31 7.30
CA ASN A 41 4.73 -6.04 7.73
C ASN A 41 3.40 -5.38 7.33
N LEU A 42 3.41 -4.30 6.54
CA LEU A 42 2.17 -3.78 5.96
C LEU A 42 1.67 -4.77 4.92
N LYS A 43 0.63 -5.54 5.27
CA LYS A 43 -0.05 -6.39 4.28
C LYS A 43 -0.58 -5.51 3.16
N PRO A 44 -0.25 -5.76 1.88
CA PRO A 44 -0.86 -5.05 0.78
C PRO A 44 -2.38 -5.30 0.83
N THR A 45 -3.15 -4.23 0.95
CA THR A 45 -4.61 -4.30 0.97
C THR A 45 -5.10 -4.71 -0.41
N LYS A 46 -5.95 -5.73 -0.46
CA LYS A 46 -6.57 -6.19 -1.72
C LYS A 46 -7.83 -5.36 -1.96
N ARG A 47 -7.93 -4.72 -3.12
CA ARG A 47 -9.13 -4.00 -3.56
C ARG A 47 -9.68 -4.65 -4.82
N LEU A 48 -11.00 -4.86 -4.86
CA LEU A 48 -11.67 -5.32 -6.07
C LEU A 48 -11.69 -4.19 -7.10
N ILE A 49 -11.26 -4.49 -8.32
CA ILE A 49 -11.33 -3.58 -9.47
C ILE A 49 -12.13 -4.25 -10.58
N SER A 50 -12.96 -3.47 -11.27
CA SER A 50 -13.64 -3.92 -12.49
C SER A 50 -12.79 -3.48 -13.69
N LEU A 51 -12.35 -4.44 -14.51
CA LEU A 51 -11.54 -4.19 -15.70
C LEU A 51 -12.27 -4.76 -16.93
N ARG A 52 -12.32 -3.98 -18.02
CA ARG A 52 -12.78 -4.47 -19.33
C ARG A 52 -11.59 -4.98 -20.13
N VAL A 53 -11.74 -6.18 -20.67
CA VAL A 53 -10.76 -6.85 -21.53
C VAL A 53 -11.51 -7.59 -22.63
N GLU A 54 -10.83 -7.92 -23.73
CA GLU A 54 -11.41 -8.75 -24.78
C GLU A 54 -11.66 -10.18 -24.30
N GLU A 55 -12.76 -10.78 -24.76
CA GLU A 55 -13.13 -12.17 -24.46
C GLU A 55 -12.04 -13.16 -24.88
N SER A 56 -11.40 -12.90 -26.04
CA SER A 56 -10.31 -13.72 -26.57
C SER A 56 -9.12 -13.81 -25.59
N LEU A 57 -8.85 -12.73 -24.85
CA LEU A 57 -7.77 -12.66 -23.87
C LEU A 57 -8.14 -13.43 -22.60
N ILE A 58 -9.38 -13.34 -22.15
CA ILE A 58 -9.88 -14.10 -20.99
C ILE A 58 -9.74 -15.60 -21.24
N GLN A 59 -10.14 -16.07 -22.43
CA GLN A 59 -10.02 -17.48 -22.81
C GLN A 59 -8.57 -17.95 -22.81
N LYS A 60 -7.66 -17.17 -23.41
CA LYS A 60 -6.20 -17.46 -23.39
C LYS A 60 -5.65 -17.50 -21.96
N ALA A 61 -6.08 -16.58 -21.11
CA ALA A 61 -5.65 -16.54 -19.70
C ALA A 61 -6.11 -17.79 -18.94
N LYS A 62 -7.36 -18.24 -19.14
CA LYS A 62 -7.88 -19.48 -18.55
C LYS A 62 -7.09 -20.71 -18.98
N GLN A 63 -6.86 -20.88 -20.29
CA GLN A 63 -6.08 -22.00 -20.83
C GLN A 63 -4.65 -22.03 -20.28
N LYS A 64 -4.00 -20.86 -20.20
CA LYS A 64 -2.64 -20.77 -19.67
C LYS A 64 -2.59 -21.04 -18.16
N ALA A 65 -3.59 -20.59 -17.41
CA ALA A 65 -3.68 -20.82 -15.98
C ALA A 65 -3.93 -22.30 -15.66
N GLU A 66 -4.76 -22.97 -16.45
CA GLU A 66 -5.00 -24.42 -16.34
C GLU A 66 -3.71 -25.23 -16.57
N LYS A 67 -2.92 -24.89 -17.61
CA LYS A 67 -1.60 -25.51 -17.85
C LYS A 67 -0.61 -25.32 -16.69
N LEU A 68 -0.76 -24.24 -15.93
CA LEU A 68 0.07 -23.91 -14.78
C LEU A 68 -0.54 -24.43 -13.45
N HIS A 69 -1.69 -25.10 -13.49
CA HIS A 69 -2.45 -25.54 -12.33
C HIS A 69 -2.72 -24.41 -11.30
N ILE A 70 -3.00 -23.20 -11.79
CA ILE A 70 -3.35 -22.03 -10.96
C ILE A 70 -4.68 -21.40 -11.41
N PRO A 71 -5.39 -20.67 -10.53
CA PRO A 71 -6.54 -19.87 -10.94
C PRO A 71 -6.13 -18.73 -11.90
N TYR A 72 -6.95 -18.44 -12.91
CA TYR A 72 -6.65 -17.39 -13.88
C TYR A 72 -6.52 -16.01 -13.24
N GLN A 73 -7.23 -15.73 -12.14
CA GLN A 73 -7.08 -14.48 -11.39
C GLN A 73 -5.70 -14.35 -10.74
N THR A 74 -5.10 -15.48 -10.32
CA THR A 74 -3.73 -15.51 -9.79
C THR A 74 -2.73 -15.20 -10.90
N LEU A 75 -2.89 -15.81 -12.08
CA LEU A 75 -2.06 -15.53 -13.25
C LEU A 75 -2.17 -14.05 -13.66
N MET A 76 -3.39 -13.50 -13.70
CA MET A 76 -3.60 -12.08 -14.02
C MET A 76 -2.87 -11.16 -13.04
N ARG A 77 -2.95 -11.43 -11.74
CA ARG A 77 -2.23 -10.67 -10.72
C ARG A 77 -0.71 -10.71 -10.91
N GLN A 78 -0.15 -11.88 -11.24
CA GLN A 78 1.29 -12.02 -11.49
C GLN A 78 1.73 -11.21 -12.71
N ILE A 79 0.94 -11.22 -13.78
CA ILE A 79 1.21 -10.44 -14.99
C ILE A 79 1.18 -8.94 -14.67
N LEU A 80 0.18 -8.47 -13.90
CA LEU A 80 0.08 -7.07 -13.48
C LEU A 80 1.28 -6.66 -12.62
N HIS A 81 1.69 -7.50 -11.67
CA HIS A 81 2.86 -7.23 -10.83
C HIS A 81 4.12 -7.07 -11.69
N LYS A 82 4.37 -8.04 -12.58
CA LYS A 82 5.53 -8.04 -13.46
C LYS A 82 5.57 -6.82 -14.40
N GLY A 83 4.40 -6.34 -14.86
CA GLY A 83 4.31 -5.16 -15.71
C GLY A 83 4.54 -3.83 -14.98
N LEU A 84 4.39 -3.80 -13.65
CA LEU A 84 4.59 -2.61 -12.82
C LEU A 84 5.98 -2.58 -12.15
N GLU A 85 6.72 -3.70 -12.16
CA GLU A 85 8.10 -3.80 -11.66
C GLU A 85 9.16 -3.22 -12.64
N THR A 86 8.74 -2.39 -13.60
CA THR A 86 9.65 -1.61 -14.47
C THR A 86 9.98 -0.27 -13.82
#